data_AF-A0A4Y7I661-F1
#
_entry.id   AF-A0A4Y7I661-F1
#
_cell.length_a   1.000
_cell.length_b   1.000
_cell.length_c   1.000
_cell.angle_alpha   90.00
_cell.angle_beta   90.00
_cell.angle_gamma   90.00
#
_symmetry.space_group_name_H-M   'P 1'
#
loop_
_entity.id
_entity.type
_entity.pdbx_description
1 polymer ?
#
loop_
_entity_poly.entity_id
_entity_poly.type
_entity_poly.pdbx_seq_one_letter_code
_entity_poly.pdbx_strand_id
1 'polypeptide(L)'
;MSEGEEEKQYWLLKTEPGEWSWEDQRANEGRSKWDGVKNKQAQKYMKSMKLGDLCFFYHSGNKSRRIVGVVSVIKEWYFTDDDEKEGAVDVKEVGEMNRPVDLKEMKGEDGLKGFVLFKQPRLSVVPVPDNIWDKLCEIGGGFNKEEEEDEEGEDSKEASV
;
A
#
# COMPACT_ATOMS: atom_id res chain seq x y z
N MET A 1 19.42 -22.95 -3.40
CA MET A 1 17.98 -23.16 -3.63
C MET A 1 17.44 -21.79 -3.94
N SER A 2 17.04 -21.53 -5.17
CA SER A 2 16.43 -20.25 -5.54
C SER A 2 15.10 -20.17 -4.81
N GLU A 3 15.02 -19.27 -3.83
CA GLU A 3 13.75 -18.85 -3.23
C GLU A 3 12.88 -18.37 -4.40
N GLY A 4 11.73 -19.02 -4.58
CA GLY A 4 10.75 -18.54 -5.55
C GLY A 4 10.32 -17.16 -5.08
N GLU A 5 10.52 -16.13 -5.88
CA GLU A 5 9.78 -14.88 -5.70
C GLU A 5 8.30 -15.26 -5.75
N GLU A 6 7.63 -15.30 -4.59
CA GLU A 6 6.18 -15.32 -4.58
C GLU A 6 5.73 -14.07 -5.35
N GLU A 7 4.88 -14.25 -6.36
CA GLU A 7 4.37 -13.14 -7.16
C GLU A 7 3.64 -12.15 -6.24
N LYS A 8 4.30 -11.01 -5.98
CA LYS A 8 3.76 -9.94 -5.15
C LYS A 8 2.49 -9.41 -5.77
N GLN A 9 1.44 -9.28 -4.96
CA GLN A 9 0.19 -8.68 -5.39
C GLN A 9 0.19 -7.19 -5.09
N TYR A 10 -0.49 -6.43 -5.96
CA TYR A 10 -0.60 -4.99 -5.83
C TYR A 10 -2.01 -4.55 -5.46
N TRP A 11 -2.08 -3.54 -4.61
CA TRP A 11 -3.32 -3.00 -4.09
C TRP A 11 -3.32 -1.48 -4.11
N LEU A 12 -4.49 -0.89 -3.91
CA LEU A 12 -4.66 0.54 -3.69
C LEU A 12 -5.57 0.73 -2.48
N LEU A 13 -5.07 1.49 -1.51
CA LEU A 13 -5.72 1.77 -0.23
C LEU A 13 -6.14 3.24 -0.19
N LYS A 14 -7.44 3.49 -0.02
CA LYS A 14 -7.99 4.85 0.05
C LYS A 14 -8.14 5.32 1.49
N THR A 15 -7.68 6.54 1.75
CA THR A 15 -7.92 7.27 3.00
C THR A 15 -8.23 8.73 2.68
N GLU A 16 -9.00 9.44 3.50
CA GLU A 16 -9.12 10.89 3.39
C GLU A 16 -7.96 11.56 4.13
N PRO A 17 -7.28 12.57 3.56
CA PRO A 17 -6.16 13.24 4.23
C PRO A 17 -6.51 13.91 5.55
N GLY A 18 -7.79 14.21 5.79
CA GLY A 18 -8.26 14.72 7.08
C GLY A 18 -8.43 13.65 8.15
N GLU A 19 -8.46 12.37 7.77
CA GLU A 19 -8.52 11.22 8.69
C GLU A 19 -7.14 10.58 8.88
N TRP A 20 -6.43 10.32 7.77
CA TRP A 20 -5.06 9.82 7.78
C TRP A 20 -4.33 10.22 6.50
N SER A 21 -3.43 11.19 6.60
CA SER A 21 -2.61 11.71 5.49
C SER A 21 -1.32 10.92 5.27
N TRP A 22 -0.56 11.29 4.24
CA TRP A 22 0.76 10.68 4.02
C TRP A 22 1.75 11.16 5.09
N GLU A 23 1.63 12.41 5.48
CA GLU A 23 2.41 13.03 6.54
C GLU A 23 2.17 12.35 7.89
N ASP A 24 0.92 11.96 8.18
CA ASP A 24 0.59 11.17 9.38
C ASP A 24 1.24 9.78 9.33
N GLN A 25 1.21 9.12 8.16
CA GLN A 25 1.88 7.84 7.95
C GLN A 25 3.37 7.93 8.27
N ARG A 26 4.08 8.92 7.69
CA ARG A 26 5.51 9.14 7.92
C ARG A 26 5.83 9.43 9.37
N ALA A 27 5.03 10.30 10.00
CA ALA A 27 5.21 10.68 11.39
C ALA A 27 4.99 9.52 12.37
N ASN A 28 4.22 8.50 11.98
CA ASN A 28 3.93 7.32 12.79
C ASN A 28 4.91 6.17 12.51
N GLU A 29 6.22 6.46 12.44
CA GLU A 29 7.29 5.49 12.13
C GLU A 29 7.08 4.79 10.77
N GLY A 30 6.41 5.47 9.85
CA GLY A 30 5.99 4.89 8.58
C GLY A 30 4.92 3.81 8.73
N ARG A 31 4.34 3.53 9.90
CA ARG A 31 3.43 2.39 10.13
C ARG A 31 1.99 2.83 10.34
N SER A 32 1.04 1.99 9.95
CA SER A 32 -0.36 2.18 10.33
C SER A 32 -1.15 0.88 10.30
N LYS A 33 -2.16 0.81 11.17
CA LYS A 33 -3.20 -0.21 11.13
C LYS A 33 -4.28 0.25 10.16
N TRP A 34 -4.49 -0.52 9.09
CA TRP A 34 -5.51 -0.23 8.09
C TRP A 34 -6.86 -0.82 8.50
N ASP A 35 -7.57 -0.13 9.38
CA ASP A 35 -8.87 -0.55 9.92
C ASP A 35 -10.05 0.27 9.33
N GLY A 36 -11.22 0.21 9.97
CA GLY A 36 -12.40 1.02 9.58
C GLY A 36 -13.07 0.63 8.26
N VAL A 37 -12.56 -0.38 7.55
CA VAL A 37 -13.11 -0.85 6.27
C VAL A 37 -14.38 -1.65 6.47
N LYS A 38 -15.54 -1.03 6.19
CA LYS A 38 -16.87 -1.66 6.34
C LYS A 38 -17.38 -2.39 5.09
N ASN A 39 -16.79 -2.12 3.92
CA ASN A 39 -17.25 -2.74 2.68
C ASN A 39 -16.76 -4.21 2.61
N LYS A 40 -17.70 -5.17 2.54
CA LYS A 40 -17.39 -6.61 2.53
C LYS A 40 -16.46 -7.04 1.38
N GLN A 41 -16.52 -6.39 0.22
CA GLN A 41 -15.62 -6.70 -0.89
C GLN A 41 -14.21 -6.16 -0.61
N ALA A 42 -14.09 -4.95 -0.07
CA ALA A 42 -12.80 -4.40 0.37
C ALA A 42 -12.17 -5.27 1.48
N GLN A 43 -12.97 -5.71 2.45
CA GLN A 43 -12.51 -6.65 3.49
C GLN A 43 -12.02 -7.98 2.89
N LYS A 44 -12.70 -8.51 1.86
CA LYS A 44 -12.25 -9.72 1.17
C LYS A 44 -10.88 -9.51 0.51
N TYR A 45 -10.65 -8.35 -0.12
CA TYR A 45 -9.34 -8.01 -0.68
C TYR A 45 -8.27 -7.90 0.40
N MET A 46 -8.56 -7.24 1.53
CA MET A 46 -7.61 -7.18 2.65
C MET A 46 -7.29 -8.55 3.23
N LYS A 47 -8.28 -9.46 3.31
CA LYS A 47 -8.07 -10.86 3.71
C LYS A 47 -7.22 -11.66 2.73
N SER A 48 -7.08 -11.20 1.49
CA SER A 48 -6.24 -11.82 0.46
C SER A 48 -4.82 -11.26 0.42
N MET A 49 -4.54 -10.17 1.15
CA MET A 49 -3.20 -9.57 1.20
C MET A 49 -2.21 -10.49 1.90
N LYS A 50 -0.98 -10.48 1.40
CA LYS A 50 0.16 -11.23 1.93
C LYS A 50 1.28 -10.31 2.39
N LEU A 51 2.13 -10.82 3.27
CA LEU A 51 3.30 -10.08 3.74
C LEU A 51 4.16 -9.65 2.54
N GLY A 52 4.51 -8.37 2.49
CA GLY A 52 5.31 -7.80 1.40
C GLY A 52 4.52 -7.38 0.16
N ASP A 53 3.21 -7.63 0.09
CA ASP A 53 2.34 -7.05 -0.94
C ASP A 53 2.45 -5.51 -0.91
N LEU A 54 2.44 -4.90 -2.09
CA LEU A 54 2.60 -3.46 -2.23
C LEU A 54 1.26 -2.77 -2.47
N CYS A 55 1.10 -1.61 -1.85
CA CYS A 55 -0.14 -0.88 -1.79
C CYS A 55 0.10 0.58 -2.16
N PHE A 56 -0.58 1.08 -3.19
CA PHE A 56 -0.66 2.52 -3.41
C PHE A 56 -1.44 3.19 -2.27
N PHE A 57 -0.83 4.17 -1.62
CA PHE A 57 -1.49 5.05 -0.66
C PHE A 57 -2.22 6.15 -1.45
N TYR A 58 -3.55 6.08 -1.45
CA TYR A 58 -4.40 6.95 -2.24
C TYR A 58 -5.15 7.93 -1.34
N HIS A 59 -4.87 9.20 -1.50
CA HIS A 59 -5.69 10.26 -0.93
C HIS A 59 -7.03 10.32 -1.67
N SER A 60 -8.10 10.15 -0.93
CA SER A 60 -9.48 10.29 -1.38
C SER A 60 -10.05 11.64 -0.95
N GLY A 61 -11.30 11.94 -1.31
CA GLY A 61 -11.91 13.26 -1.11
C GLY A 61 -11.86 14.17 -2.34
N ASN A 62 -12.81 15.10 -2.46
CA ASN A 62 -13.10 15.79 -3.73
C ASN A 62 -11.92 16.54 -4.35
N LYS A 63 -11.01 17.08 -3.53
CA LYS A 63 -9.87 17.93 -3.93
C LYS A 63 -8.50 17.24 -3.90
N SER A 64 -8.44 16.00 -3.42
CA SER A 64 -7.20 15.30 -3.06
C SER A 64 -7.04 13.94 -3.73
N ARG A 65 -7.92 13.59 -4.69
CA ARG A 65 -7.95 12.31 -5.41
C ARG A 65 -6.66 12.01 -6.19
N ARG A 66 -5.68 11.39 -5.53
CA ARG A 66 -4.37 11.08 -6.11
C ARG A 66 -3.66 9.97 -5.34
N ILE A 67 -2.73 9.28 -6.01
CA ILE A 67 -1.75 8.42 -5.37
C ILE A 67 -0.60 9.31 -4.88
N VAL A 68 -0.17 9.14 -3.63
CA VAL A 68 0.88 9.96 -3.00
C VAL A 68 2.09 9.16 -2.55
N GLY A 69 1.94 7.87 -2.29
CA GLY A 69 3.02 7.02 -1.81
C GLY A 69 2.72 5.55 -1.98
N VAL A 70 3.66 4.73 -1.53
CA VAL A 70 3.59 3.27 -1.50
C VAL A 70 3.85 2.78 -0.09
N VAL A 71 3.02 1.83 0.35
CA VAL A 71 3.20 1.08 1.59
C VAL A 71 3.26 -0.42 1.28
N SER A 72 3.82 -1.21 2.18
CA SER A 72 3.87 -2.67 2.13
C SER A 72 3.08 -3.26 3.28
N VAL A 73 2.46 -4.42 3.06
CA VAL A 73 1.77 -5.16 4.12
C VAL A 73 2.80 -5.81 5.04
N ILE A 74 2.79 -5.41 6.31
CA ILE A 74 3.69 -5.95 7.36
C ILE A 74 2.97 -6.86 8.35
N LYS A 75 1.63 -6.91 8.28
CA LYS A 75 0.82 -7.88 9.01
C LYS A 75 -0.43 -8.23 8.20
N GLU A 76 -0.61 -9.51 7.91
CA GLU A 76 -1.82 -10.02 7.24
C GLU A 76 -3.07 -9.80 8.11
N TRP A 77 -4.25 -10.04 7.53
CA TRP A 77 -5.53 -9.78 8.17
C TRP A 77 -5.64 -10.40 9.56
N TYR A 78 -6.03 -9.59 10.53
CA TYR A 78 -6.39 -10.01 11.87
C TYR A 78 -7.68 -9.32 12.34
N PHE A 79 -8.40 -9.95 13.26
CA PHE A 79 -9.57 -9.35 13.88
C PHE A 79 -9.15 -8.31 14.93
N THR A 80 -9.84 -7.17 14.94
CA THR A 80 -9.57 -6.08 15.90
C THR A 80 -10.52 -6.09 17.09
N ASP A 81 -11.54 -6.94 17.05
CA ASP A 81 -12.55 -7.15 18.08
C ASP A 81 -12.72 -8.65 18.37
N ASP A 82 -13.14 -8.97 19.60
CA ASP A 82 -13.36 -10.36 20.04
C ASP A 82 -14.51 -11.06 19.31
N ASP A 83 -15.43 -10.27 18.74
CA ASP A 83 -16.59 -10.75 17.98
C ASP A 83 -16.26 -11.11 16.50
N GLU A 84 -15.00 -10.92 16.07
CA GLU A 84 -14.53 -11.18 14.71
C GLU A 84 -15.31 -10.43 13.59
N LYS A 85 -15.86 -9.25 13.90
CA LYS A 85 -16.66 -8.46 12.95
C LYS A 85 -15.83 -7.43 12.21
N GLU A 86 -14.82 -6.90 12.88
CA GLU A 86 -13.90 -5.90 12.38
C GLU A 86 -12.49 -6.49 12.27
N GLY A 87 -11.72 -5.96 11.34
CA GLY A 87 -10.35 -6.41 11.19
C GLY A 87 -9.55 -5.45 10.33
N ALA A 88 -8.26 -5.72 10.33
CA ALA A 88 -7.27 -4.84 9.76
C ALA A 88 -6.11 -5.65 9.19
N VAL A 89 -5.34 -5.00 8.33
CA VAL A 89 -3.95 -5.34 8.03
C VAL A 89 -3.08 -4.23 8.60
N ASP A 90 -1.81 -4.49 8.89
CA ASP A 90 -0.86 -3.42 9.20
C ASP A 90 0.04 -3.18 7.99
N VAL A 91 0.33 -1.91 7.71
CA VAL A 91 1.16 -1.49 6.58
C VAL A 91 2.30 -0.59 7.03
N LYS A 92 3.42 -0.63 6.30
CA LYS A 92 4.59 0.24 6.50
C LYS A 92 4.94 0.96 5.22
N GLU A 93 5.30 2.23 5.33
CA GLU A 93 5.86 3.04 4.25
C GLU A 93 7.00 2.31 3.56
N VAL A 94 6.95 2.36 2.23
CA VAL A 94 8.04 1.94 1.36
C VAL A 94 8.66 3.17 0.72
N GLY A 95 7.83 4.15 0.33
CA GLY A 95 8.32 5.37 -0.28
C GLY A 95 7.24 6.33 -0.76
N GLU A 96 7.57 7.62 -0.76
CA GLU A 96 6.75 8.66 -1.38
C GLU A 96 6.85 8.58 -2.91
N MET A 97 5.73 8.79 -3.61
CA MET A 97 5.75 8.88 -5.08
C MET A 97 6.55 10.12 -5.50
N ASN A 98 7.45 9.98 -6.48
CA ASN A 98 8.24 11.10 -6.99
C ASN A 98 7.37 12.25 -7.50
N ARG A 99 6.23 11.90 -8.10
CA ARG A 99 5.15 12.82 -8.41
C ARG A 99 3.81 12.17 -8.07
N PRO A 100 2.92 12.87 -7.34
CA PRO A 100 1.57 12.37 -7.12
C PRO A 100 0.84 12.15 -8.44
N VAL A 101 0.09 11.05 -8.53
CA VAL A 101 -0.67 10.67 -9.73
C VAL A 101 -2.15 10.95 -9.51
N ASP A 102 -2.67 11.99 -10.15
CA ASP A 102 -4.04 12.46 -9.94
C ASP A 102 -5.07 11.59 -10.67
N LEU A 103 -6.28 11.43 -10.11
CA LEU A 103 -7.36 10.65 -10.73
C LEU A 103 -7.74 11.15 -12.12
N LYS A 104 -7.62 12.46 -12.38
CA LYS A 104 -7.89 13.03 -13.70
C LYS A 104 -6.88 12.53 -14.74
N GLU A 105 -5.61 12.48 -14.36
CA GLU A 105 -4.53 11.94 -15.20
C GLU A 105 -4.74 10.45 -15.44
N MET A 106 -5.01 9.68 -14.39
CA MET A 106 -5.28 8.24 -14.51
C MET A 106 -6.45 7.93 -15.46
N LYS A 107 -7.50 8.75 -15.45
CA LYS A 107 -8.66 8.57 -16.35
C LYS A 107 -8.38 8.96 -17.80
N GLY A 108 -7.36 9.78 -18.04
CA GLY A 108 -6.93 10.17 -19.38
C GLY A 108 -5.99 9.14 -20.03
N GLU A 109 -5.45 8.21 -19.25
CA GLU A 109 -4.54 7.18 -19.73
C GLU A 109 -5.29 5.98 -20.33
N ASP A 110 -5.01 5.70 -21.59
CA ASP A 110 -5.66 4.62 -22.34
C ASP A 110 -5.34 3.25 -21.76
N GLY A 111 -4.10 3.06 -21.26
CA GLY A 111 -3.67 1.83 -20.58
C GLY A 111 -4.39 1.51 -19.28
N LEU A 112 -5.09 2.50 -18.68
CA LEU A 112 -5.82 2.36 -17.42
C LEU A 112 -7.33 2.15 -17.63
N LYS A 113 -7.79 2.08 -18.88
CA LYS A 113 -9.22 1.90 -19.20
C LYS A 113 -9.78 0.65 -18.52
N GLY A 114 -10.88 0.85 -17.81
CA GLY A 114 -11.58 -0.23 -17.14
C GLY A 114 -10.99 -0.65 -15.80
N PHE A 115 -9.96 0.05 -15.30
CA PHE A 115 -9.44 -0.13 -13.95
C PHE A 115 -10.56 -0.01 -12.90
N VAL A 116 -10.55 -0.90 -11.91
CA VAL A 116 -11.62 -1.07 -10.92
C VAL A 116 -11.85 0.22 -10.11
N LEU A 117 -10.80 1.01 -9.88
CA LEU A 117 -10.88 2.32 -9.24
C LEU A 117 -11.93 3.24 -9.88
N PHE A 118 -12.07 3.21 -11.21
CA PHE A 118 -13.00 4.07 -11.95
C PHE A 118 -14.42 3.51 -11.96
N LYS A 119 -14.55 2.18 -12.05
CA LYS A 119 -15.82 1.46 -12.09
C LYS A 119 -16.51 1.46 -10.73
N GLN A 120 -15.73 1.42 -9.65
CA GLN A 120 -16.22 1.31 -8.27
C GLN A 120 -15.62 2.41 -7.38
N PRO A 121 -16.03 3.68 -7.54
CA PRO A 121 -15.40 4.81 -6.85
C PRO A 121 -15.53 4.74 -5.32
N ARG A 122 -16.57 4.08 -4.80
CA ARG A 122 -16.85 3.90 -3.36
C ARG A 122 -16.10 2.73 -2.72
N LEU A 123 -15.39 1.92 -3.49
CA LEU A 123 -14.61 0.80 -2.96
C LEU A 123 -13.27 1.34 -2.42
N SER A 124 -12.97 1.13 -1.14
CA SER A 124 -11.81 1.71 -0.45
C SER A 124 -10.50 0.92 -0.59
N VAL A 125 -10.59 -0.38 -0.86
CA VAL A 125 -9.45 -1.26 -1.15
C VAL A 125 -9.68 -1.88 -2.51
N VAL A 126 -8.71 -1.72 -3.41
CA VAL A 126 -8.86 -2.10 -4.82
C VAL A 126 -7.66 -2.93 -5.25
N PRO A 127 -7.85 -4.10 -5.91
CA PRO A 127 -6.75 -4.84 -6.51
C PRO A 127 -6.19 -4.05 -7.71
N VAL A 128 -4.87 -4.05 -7.83
CA VAL A 128 -4.14 -3.37 -8.89
C VAL A 128 -3.44 -4.46 -9.72
N PRO A 129 -3.84 -4.68 -10.98
CA PRO A 129 -3.10 -5.59 -11.85
C PRO A 129 -1.67 -5.07 -12.12
N ASP A 130 -0.71 -5.96 -12.35
CA ASP A 130 0.71 -5.60 -12.55
C ASP A 130 0.91 -4.56 -13.63
N ASN A 131 0.24 -4.72 -14.78
CA ASN A 131 0.31 -3.77 -15.89
C ASN A 131 -0.23 -2.37 -15.52
N ILE A 132 -1.15 -2.29 -14.55
CA ILE A 132 -1.68 -1.03 -14.03
C ILE A 132 -0.72 -0.45 -13.00
N TRP A 133 -0.13 -1.29 -12.15
CA TRP A 133 0.89 -0.89 -11.19
C TRP A 133 2.08 -0.24 -11.91
N ASP A 134 2.68 -0.95 -12.86
CA ASP A 134 3.82 -0.47 -13.64
C ASP A 134 3.52 0.85 -14.34
N LYS A 135 2.32 0.96 -14.93
CA LYS A 135 1.92 2.18 -15.62
C LYS A 135 1.77 3.38 -14.67
N LEU A 136 1.21 3.15 -13.48
CA LEU A 136 1.07 4.20 -12.47
C LEU A 136 2.43 4.62 -11.88
N CYS A 137 3.34 3.68 -11.70
CA CYS A 137 4.73 3.97 -11.35
C CYS A 137 5.42 4.78 -12.46
N GLU A 138 5.27 4.42 -13.73
CA GLU A 138 5.81 5.17 -14.88
C GLU A 138 5.29 6.62 -14.89
N ILE A 139 3.97 6.80 -14.77
CA ILE A 139 3.33 8.12 -14.73
C ILE A 139 3.87 8.95 -13.56
N GLY A 140 3.96 8.34 -12.37
CA GLY A 140 4.46 9.00 -11.17
C GLY A 140 5.98 9.20 -11.12
N GLY A 141 6.73 8.68 -12.11
CA GLY A 141 8.19 8.71 -12.12
C GLY A 141 8.83 7.81 -11.06
N GLY A 142 8.13 6.77 -10.60
CA GLY A 142 8.55 5.89 -9.51
C GLY A 142 8.22 6.43 -8.12
N PHE A 143 8.76 5.77 -7.09
CA PHE A 143 8.69 6.17 -5.69
C PHE A 143 10.06 5.99 -5.03
N ASN A 144 10.37 6.84 -4.05
CA ASN A 144 11.65 6.81 -3.35
C ASN A 144 11.62 5.71 -2.29
N LYS A 145 12.20 4.56 -2.61
CA LYS A 145 12.40 3.50 -1.64
C LYS A 145 13.47 3.98 -0.67
N GLU A 146 13.11 4.28 0.57
CA GLU A 146 14.14 4.46 1.60
C GLU A 146 14.86 3.11 1.71
N GLU A 147 16.14 3.07 1.34
CA GLU A 147 16.98 1.90 1.55
C GLU A 147 17.13 1.76 3.07
N GLU A 148 16.42 0.81 3.68
CA GLU A 148 16.80 0.35 5.02
C GLU A 148 18.19 -0.27 4.85
N GLU A 149 19.22 0.43 5.35
CA GLU A 149 20.54 -0.17 5.59
C GLU A 149 20.31 -1.34 6.56
N ASP A 150 20.26 -2.56 6.02
CA ASP A 150 20.39 -3.78 6.80
C ASP A 150 21.77 -3.75 7.47
N GLU A 151 21.86 -3.22 8.69
CA GLU A 151 22.99 -3.50 9.58
C GLU A 151 22.95 -5.00 9.91
N GLU A 152 23.59 -5.81 9.07
CA GLU A 152 24.04 -7.15 9.44
C GLU A 152 25.03 -6.99 10.61
N GLY A 153 24.52 -7.16 11.83
CA GLY A 153 25.32 -7.25 13.03
C GLY A 153 26.22 -8.48 12.99
N GLU A 154 27.42 -8.32 12.46
CA GLU A 154 28.52 -9.27 12.56
C GLU A 154 29.14 -9.20 13.97
N ASP A 155 28.48 -9.77 14.98
CA ASP A 155 29.14 -10.03 16.26
C ASP A 155 29.95 -11.33 16.14
N SER A 156 31.17 -11.16 15.61
CA SER A 156 32.20 -12.16 15.61
C SER A 156 32.55 -12.57 17.04
N LYS A 157 32.35 -13.86 17.33
CA LYS A 157 33.03 -14.57 18.42
C LYS A 157 34.53 -14.33 18.34
N GLU A 158 35.08 -13.58 19.30
CA GLU A 158 36.48 -13.75 19.69
C GLU A 158 36.57 -14.55 20.99
N ALA A 159 36.96 -15.82 20.82
CA ALA A 159 37.54 -16.64 21.87
C ALA A 159 39.06 -16.49 21.79
N SER A 160 39.68 -15.86 22.80
CA SER A 160 41.00 -16.20 23.39
C SER A 160 41.58 -14.98 24.10
N VAL A 161 41.79 -15.09 25.41
CA VAL A 161 43.11 -15.22 26.05
C VAL A 161 42.89 -15.56 27.52
#